data_AF-A0A9D9YL36-F1
#
_entry.id   AF-A0A9D9YL36-F1
#
_cell.length_a   1.000
_cell.length_b   1.000
_cell.length_c   1.000
_cell.angle_alpha   90.00
_cell.angle_beta   90.00
_cell.angle_gamma   90.00
#
_symmetry.space_group_name_H-M   'P 1'
#
loop_
_entity.id
_entity.type
_entity.pdbx_description
1 polymer ?
#
loop_
_entity_poly.entity_id
_entity_poly.type
_entity_poly.pdbx_seq_one_letter_code
_entity_poly.pdbx_strand_id
1 'polypeptide(L)' 'MLNKLLDDFEGKLTSSKWAKMTKCSQDTAIRDIQDLITKGILQKEAQGGRSTNYELIQSDID' A
#
# COMPACT_ATOMS: atom_id res chain seq x y z
N MET A 1 8.44 -7.53 9.63
CA MET A 1 7.58 -6.52 10.28
C MET A 1 6.63 -5.87 9.27
N LEU A 2 7.10 -5.43 8.09
CA LEU A 2 6.25 -4.95 7.00
C LEU A 2 5.19 -5.98 6.59
N ASN A 3 5.58 -7.25 6.38
CA ASN A 3 4.64 -8.31 6.01
C ASN A 3 3.50 -8.48 7.02
N LYS A 4 3.76 -8.46 8.34
CA LYS A 4 2.69 -8.50 9.35
C LYS A 4 1.78 -7.27 9.33
N LEU A 5 2.32 -6.08 9.07
CA LEU A 5 1.53 -4.85 8.96
C LEU A 5 0.65 -4.83 7.70
N LEU A 6 1.05 -5.62 6.70
CA LEU A 6 0.37 -5.75 5.43
C LEU A 6 -0.57 -6.98 5.38
N ASP A 7 -0.28 -8.04 6.13
CA ASP A 7 -1.14 -9.21 6.29
C ASP A 7 -2.38 -8.89 7.16
N ASP A 8 -2.26 -7.96 8.12
CA ASP A 8 -3.36 -7.55 9.00
C ASP A 8 -4.37 -6.60 8.33
N PHE A 9 -4.14 -6.16 7.09
CA PHE A 9 -5.15 -5.41 6.37
C PHE A 9 -6.07 -6.36 5.59
N GLU A 10 -7.33 -6.47 6.01
CA GLU A 10 -8.37 -6.96 5.11
C GLU A 10 -8.70 -5.88 4.07
N GLY A 11 -8.73 -6.27 2.80
CA GLY A 11 -9.12 -5.41 1.67
C GLY A 11 -7.98 -4.60 1.04
N LYS A 12 -8.30 -3.45 0.45
CA LYS A 12 -7.37 -2.67 -0.38
C LYS A 12 -6.63 -1.61 0.45
N LEU A 13 -5.33 -1.41 0.20
CA LEU A 13 -4.56 -0.34 0.85
C LEU A 13 -4.85 1.00 0.17
N THR A 14 -5.05 2.05 0.95
CA THR A 14 -5.16 3.44 0.45
C THR A 14 -4.19 4.33 1.21
N SER A 15 -3.84 5.49 0.66
CA SER A 15 -2.98 6.47 1.36
C SER A 15 -3.57 6.92 2.70
N SER A 16 -4.90 7.02 2.81
CA SER A 16 -5.57 7.35 4.07
C SER A 16 -5.50 6.21 5.10
N LYS A 17 -5.52 4.95 4.66
CA LYS A 17 -5.33 3.79 5.54
C LYS A 17 -3.88 3.73 6.03
N TRP A 18 -2.91 3.94 5.13
CA TRP A 18 -1.48 4.04 5.48
C TRP A 18 -1.22 5.14 6.52
N ALA A 19 -1.67 6.36 6.25
CA ALA A 19 -1.49 7.52 7.14
C ALA A 19 -1.99 7.24 8.57
N LYS A 20 -3.14 6.56 8.72
CA LYS A 20 -3.70 6.18 10.03
C LYS A 20 -2.84 5.13 10.74
N MET A 21 -2.33 4.14 10.02
CA MET A 21 -1.51 3.06 10.60
C MET A 21 -0.13 3.57 11.04
N THR A 22 0.51 4.37 10.21
CA THR A 22 1.86 4.90 10.47
C THR A 22 1.84 6.20 11.27
N LYS A 23 0.65 6.75 11.55
CA LYS A 23 0.44 8.03 12.23
C LYS A 23 1.19 9.18 11.54
N CYS A 24 1.20 9.18 10.21
CA CYS A 24 1.83 10.22 9.39
C CYS A 24 0.77 11.06 8.65
N SER A 25 1.21 12.16 8.03
CA SER A 25 0.32 12.96 7.17
C SER A 25 -0.02 12.23 5.87
N GLN A 26 -1.12 12.62 5.23
CA GLN A 26 -1.49 12.08 3.91
C GLN A 26 -0.36 12.25 2.87
N ASP A 27 0.33 13.39 2.87
CA ASP A 27 1.44 13.64 1.95
C ASP A 27 2.63 12.71 2.21
N THR A 28 2.92 12.42 3.48
CA THR A 28 3.96 11.46 3.85
C THR A 28 3.56 10.07 3.41
N ALA A 29 2.31 9.67 3.65
CA ALA A 29 1.79 8.38 3.21
C ALA A 29 1.87 8.17 1.70
N ILE A 30 1.59 9.21 0.90
CA ILE A 30 1.71 9.15 -0.57
C ILE A 30 3.16 8.92 -0.98
N ARG A 31 4.12 9.62 -0.37
CA ARG A 31 5.55 9.43 -0.67
C ARG A 31 6.03 8.04 -0.28
N ASP A 32 5.65 7.55 0.90
CA ASP A 32 5.98 6.20 1.36
C ASP A 32 5.44 5.15 0.38
N ILE A 33 4.17 5.26 -0.02
CA ILE A 33 3.55 4.33 -0.98
C ILE A 33 4.24 4.40 -2.34
N GLN A 34 4.62 5.59 -2.82
CA GLN A 34 5.35 5.74 -4.07
C GLN A 34 6.72 5.04 -4.00
N ASP A 35 7.46 5.22 -2.91
CA ASP A 35 8.74 4.55 -2.69
C ASP A 35 8.58 3.03 -2.66
N LEU A 36 7.52 2.51 -2.02
CA LEU A 36 7.20 1.08 -2.01
C LEU A 36 6.81 0.55 -3.39
N ILE A 37 6.17 1.36 -4.24
CA ILE A 37 5.91 1.00 -5.64
C ILE A 37 7.23 0.96 -6.42
N THR A 38 8.09 1.97 -6.27
CA THR A 38 9.40 2.00 -6.92
C THR A 38 10.27 0.82 -6.51
N LYS A 39 10.15 0.35 -5.26
CA LYS A 39 10.83 -0.84 -4.73
C LYS A 39 10.20 -2.17 -5.17
N GLY A 40 9.10 -2.15 -5.91
CA GLY A 40 8.40 -3.37 -6.33
C GLY A 40 7.72 -4.14 -5.20
N ILE A 41 7.38 -3.45 -4.10
CA ILE A 41 6.68 -4.04 -2.95
C ILE A 41 5.16 -3.85 -3.09
N LEU A 42 4.75 -2.67 -3.57
CA LEU A 42 3.34 -2.35 -3.82
C LEU A 42 3.10 -2.13 -5.31
N GLN A 43 1.87 -2.39 -5.75
CA GLN A 43 1.38 -1.94 -7.05
C GLN A 43 0.03 -1.23 -6.89
N LYS A 44 -0.29 -0.36 -7.86
CA LYS A 44 -1.64 0.20 -7.98
C LYS A 44 -2.56 -0.88 -8.53
N GLU A 45 -3.74 -1.00 -7.93
CA GLU A 45 -4.77 -1.88 -8.46
C GLU A 45 -5.32 -1.32 -9.79
N ALA A 46 -5.60 -2.19 -10.76
CA ALA A 46 -6.15 -1.82 -12.05
C ALA A 46 -7.63 -1.40 -12.02
N GLN A 47 -8.38 -1.71 -10.95
CA GLN A 47 -9.82 -1.44 -10.89
C GLN A 47 -10.11 0.06 -10.78
N GLY A 48 -10.74 0.61 -11.84
CA GLY A 48 -11.15 2.00 -11.94
C GLY A 48 -12.36 2.33 -11.06
N GLY A 49 -12.11 2.83 -9.85
CA GLY A 49 -13.10 3.46 -8.98
C GLY A 49 -12.67 4.88 -8.57
N ARG A 50 -13.47 5.57 -7.75
CA ARG A 50 -13.12 6.93 -7.26
C ARG A 50 -11.93 6.95 -6.30
N SER A 51 -11.57 5.80 -5.74
CA SER A 51 -10.47 5.63 -4.79
C SER A 51 -9.32 4.87 -5.43
N THR A 52 -8.11 5.42 -5.32
CA THR A 52 -6.87 4.71 -5.68
C THR A 52 -6.53 3.68 -4.61
N ASN A 53 -6.38 2.44 -5.05
CA ASN A 53 -6.07 1.31 -4.21
C ASN A 53 -4.67 0.77 -4.55
N TYR A 54 -4.02 0.20 -3.54
CA TYR A 54 -2.72 -0.43 -3.64
C TYR A 54 -2.79 -1.84 -3.06
N GLU A 55 -1.98 -2.74 -3.60
CA GLU A 55 -1.89 -4.14 -3.17
C GLU A 55 -0.42 -4.58 -3.16
N LEU A 56 -0.13 -5.64 -2.41
CA LEU A 56 1.20 -6.23 -2.39
C LEU A 56 1.46 -6.94 -3.71
N ILE A 57 2.68 -6.75 -4.21
CA ILE A 57 3.20 -7.63 -5.25
C ILE A 57 3.54 -8.95 -4.56
N GLN A 58 2.67 -9.96 -4.71
CA GLN A 58 3.03 -11.31 -4.34
C GLN A 58 4.21 -11.73 -5.22
N SER A 59 5.35 -11.93 -4.56
CA SER A 59 6.48 -12.60 -5.21
C SER A 59 6.11 -14.08 -5.21
N ASP A 60 5.63 -14.59 -6.35
CA ASP A 60 5.62 -16.04 -6.57
C ASP A 60 7.08 -16.49 -6.51
N ILE A 61 7.46 -17.07 -5.36
CA ILE A 61 8.67 -17.87 -5.28
C ILE A 61 8.29 -19.24 -5.81
N ASP A 62 8.61 -19.50 -7.07
CA ASP A 62 8.64 -20.85 -7.66
C ASP A 62 9.58 -21.78 -6.88
#